data_AF-D8QN90-F1
#
_entry.id   AF-D8QN90-F1
#
_cell.length_a   1.000
_cell.length_b   1.000
_cell.length_c   1.000
_cell.angle_alpha   90.00
_cell.angle_beta   90.00
_cell.angle_gamma   90.00
#
_symmetry.space_group_name_H-M   'P 1'
#
loop_
_entity.id
_entity.type
_entity.pdbx_description
1 polymer ?
#
loop_
_entity_poly.entity_id
_entity_poly.type
_entity_poly.pdbx_seq_one_letter_code
_entity_poly.pdbx_strand_id
1 'polypeptide(L)'
;EDIVLCVDVDLEMDSELKKGHALTRMDAIKQALLMFVHSKLLMSADHAFSIATIGQGASWHSHQYLRDFDAISTSIRSLGSQGSYTKCDLSSLFQLILPDARASKKRSRAFRVILVYCRSNTVPKFNIHIPDPSLVVFDALYLHDKPNPSNCPQQVYDALVEILERVHAHSYIFESGGGLTRVLFRHICQLLAHPQQRCLQDDSLPVDLSK
;
A
#
# COMPACT_ATOMS: atom_id res chain seq x y z
N GLU A 1 7.91 4.87 13.34
CA GLU A 1 7.11 3.77 12.74
C GLU A 1 8.03 2.75 12.10
N ASP A 2 7.67 1.48 12.17
CA ASP A 2 8.20 0.42 11.31
C ASP A 2 7.19 0.21 10.18
N ILE A 3 7.58 0.47 8.93
CA ILE A 3 6.68 0.57 7.77
C ILE A 3 7.03 -0.53 6.75
N VAL A 4 6.03 -1.32 6.36
CA VAL A 4 6.14 -2.27 5.26
C VAL A 4 5.43 -1.71 4.02
N LEU A 5 6.18 -1.53 2.95
CA LEU A 5 5.63 -1.22 1.63
C LEU A 5 5.37 -2.54 0.92
N CYS A 6 4.10 -2.92 0.77
CA CYS A 6 3.72 -4.15 0.08
C CYS A 6 3.22 -3.81 -1.33
N VAL A 7 3.94 -4.24 -2.37
CA VAL A 7 3.65 -3.85 -3.76
C VAL A 7 3.20 -5.07 -4.56
N ASP A 8 2.05 -4.95 -5.23
CA ASP A 8 1.60 -5.95 -6.20
C ASP A 8 2.59 -6.05 -7.37
N VAL A 9 2.91 -7.28 -7.77
CA VAL A 9 3.86 -7.58 -8.84
C VAL A 9 3.19 -8.21 -10.06
N ASP A 10 1.87 -8.04 -10.21
CA ASP A 10 1.16 -8.43 -11.41
C ASP A 10 1.56 -7.60 -12.64
N LEU A 11 1.43 -8.19 -13.84
CA LEU A 11 1.63 -7.50 -15.12
C LEU A 11 0.72 -6.27 -15.29
N GLU A 12 -0.41 -6.18 -14.59
CA GLU A 12 -1.21 -4.94 -14.56
C GLU A 12 -0.40 -3.73 -14.05
N MET A 13 0.72 -3.91 -13.35
CA MET A 13 1.64 -2.82 -12.98
C MET A 13 2.40 -2.21 -14.17
N ASP A 14 2.58 -2.96 -15.25
CA ASP A 14 3.29 -2.48 -16.44
C ASP A 14 2.36 -1.71 -17.39
N SER A 15 1.06 -1.69 -17.10
CA SER A 15 0.12 -0.88 -17.84
C SER A 15 0.45 0.60 -17.70
N GLU A 16 0.25 1.36 -18.79
CA GLU A 16 0.38 2.81 -18.74
C GLU A 16 -0.53 3.36 -17.65
N LEU A 17 0.03 4.24 -16.80
CA LEU A 17 -0.76 4.86 -15.75
C LEU A 17 -1.90 5.63 -16.42
N LYS A 18 -1.59 6.48 -17.40
CA LYS A 18 -2.54 7.19 -18.27
C LYS A 18 -2.35 6.77 -19.71
N LYS A 19 -3.42 6.33 -20.38
CA LYS A 19 -3.38 5.95 -21.80
C LYS A 19 -2.75 7.03 -22.67
N GLY A 20 -1.82 6.62 -23.53
CA GLY A 20 -1.05 7.49 -24.42
C GLY A 20 0.18 8.14 -23.77
N HIS A 21 0.57 7.71 -22.57
CA HIS A 21 1.77 8.18 -21.89
C HIS A 21 2.69 7.00 -21.55
N ALA A 22 3.99 7.16 -21.79
CA ALA A 22 4.99 6.11 -21.58
C ALA A 22 5.24 5.71 -20.11
N LEU A 23 4.64 6.40 -19.13
CA LEU A 23 4.85 6.13 -17.71
C LEU A 23 3.94 5.00 -17.24
N THR A 24 4.52 3.88 -16.81
CA THR A 24 3.77 2.74 -16.26
C THR A 24 3.28 3.01 -14.84
N ARG A 25 2.33 2.21 -14.34
CA ARG A 25 1.92 2.26 -12.92
C ARG A 25 3.10 1.94 -12.00
N MET A 26 3.92 0.95 -12.33
CA MET A 26 5.14 0.61 -11.58
C MET A 26 6.09 1.81 -11.47
N ASP A 27 6.36 2.51 -12.57
CA ASP A 27 7.26 3.67 -12.55
C ASP A 27 6.71 4.81 -11.68
N ALA A 28 5.43 5.10 -11.81
CA ALA A 28 4.78 6.13 -11.00
C ALA A 28 4.76 5.78 -9.51
N ILE A 29 4.51 4.52 -9.17
CA ILE A 29 4.54 4.01 -7.80
C ILE A 29 5.93 4.09 -7.20
N LYS A 30 6.97 3.67 -7.95
CA LYS A 30 8.36 3.82 -7.49
C LYS A 30 8.67 5.27 -7.14
N GLN A 31 8.32 6.22 -8.02
CA GLN A 31 8.54 7.63 -7.76
C GLN A 31 7.78 8.13 -6.52
N ALA A 32 6.52 7.72 -6.38
CA ALA A 32 5.69 8.16 -5.26
C ALA A 32 6.16 7.54 -3.92
N LEU A 33 6.57 6.27 -3.90
CA LEU A 33 7.16 5.61 -2.73
C LEU A 33 8.50 6.23 -2.34
N LEU A 34 9.35 6.62 -3.31
CA LEU A 34 10.58 7.34 -3.03
C LEU A 34 10.30 8.69 -2.33
N MET A 35 9.31 9.45 -2.83
CA MET A 35 8.87 10.68 -2.18
C MET A 35 8.35 10.42 -0.75
N PHE A 36 7.56 9.36 -0.57
CA PHE A 36 7.03 8.96 0.72
C PHE A 36 8.15 8.66 1.72
N VAL A 37 9.08 7.78 1.36
CA VAL A 37 10.21 7.38 2.21
C VAL A 37 11.06 8.58 2.57
N HIS A 38 11.44 9.40 1.58
CA HIS A 38 12.23 10.60 1.80
C HIS A 38 11.54 11.52 2.83
N SER A 39 10.25 11.80 2.62
CA SER A 39 9.48 12.68 3.50
C SER A 39 9.36 12.12 4.92
N LYS A 40 9.10 10.82 5.07
CA LYS A 40 9.03 10.17 6.40
C LYS A 40 10.39 10.22 7.12
N LEU A 41 11.50 9.96 6.43
CA LEU A 41 12.83 10.06 7.02
C LEU A 41 13.17 11.49 7.45
N LEU A 42 12.74 12.51 6.70
CA LEU A 42 12.85 13.91 7.12
C LEU A 42 12.02 14.22 8.37
N MET A 43 10.84 13.63 8.52
CA MET A 43 10.00 13.80 9.72
C MET A 43 10.62 13.12 10.95
N SER A 44 11.26 11.97 10.77
CA SER A 44 12.04 11.29 11.81
C SER A 44 12.96 10.25 11.18
N ALA A 45 14.26 10.35 11.49
CA ALA A 45 15.27 9.38 11.05
C ALA A 45 15.10 7.99 11.69
N ASP A 46 14.25 7.85 12.71
CA ASP A 46 13.93 6.58 13.34
C ASP A 46 12.88 5.78 12.56
N HIS A 47 12.27 6.33 11.50
CA HIS A 47 11.42 5.53 10.60
C HIS A 47 12.25 4.43 9.92
N ALA A 48 11.70 3.23 9.89
CA ALA A 48 12.36 2.06 9.29
C ALA A 48 11.44 1.38 8.27
N PHE A 49 12.01 0.92 7.16
CA PHE A 49 11.27 0.45 5.99
C PHE A 49 11.67 -0.96 5.58
N SER A 50 10.68 -1.81 5.36
CA SER A 50 10.83 -3.09 4.67
C SER A 50 9.93 -3.13 3.44
N ILE A 51 10.29 -3.94 2.46
CA ILE A 51 9.55 -4.04 1.19
C ILE A 51 9.12 -5.47 1.00
N ALA A 52 7.82 -5.67 0.85
CA ALA A 52 7.21 -6.94 0.49
C ALA A 52 6.59 -6.83 -0.91
N THR A 53 6.41 -7.96 -1.56
CA THR A 53 5.66 -8.06 -2.80
C THR A 53 4.48 -9.00 -2.63
N ILE A 54 3.41 -8.80 -3.41
CA ILE A 54 2.25 -9.68 -3.42
C ILE A 54 1.97 -10.17 -4.85
N GLY A 55 2.16 -11.47 -5.07
CA GLY A 55 1.80 -12.19 -6.29
C GLY A 55 0.54 -13.02 -6.04
N GLN A 56 0.63 -14.34 -6.13
CA GLN A 56 -0.39 -15.22 -5.57
C GLN A 56 -0.43 -15.17 -4.03
N GLY A 57 0.73 -15.01 -3.41
CA GLY A 57 0.91 -14.78 -1.98
C GLY A 57 2.08 -13.80 -1.76
N ALA A 58 2.32 -13.46 -0.50
CA ALA A 58 3.28 -12.44 -0.13
C ALA A 58 4.67 -13.02 0.10
N SER A 59 5.69 -12.25 -0.26
CA SER A 59 7.09 -12.55 0.06
C SER A 59 7.86 -11.26 0.33
N TRP A 60 9.01 -11.39 0.98
CA TRP A 60 9.91 -10.26 1.19
C TRP A 60 10.71 -9.98 -0.07
N HIS A 61 10.69 -8.73 -0.53
CA HIS A 61 11.64 -8.20 -1.50
C HIS A 61 12.89 -7.66 -0.80
N SER A 62 12.69 -7.04 0.37
CA SER A 62 13.75 -6.60 1.29
C SER A 62 13.27 -6.67 2.74
N HIS A 63 13.86 -7.56 3.53
CA HIS A 63 13.51 -7.82 4.94
C HIS A 63 14.59 -7.29 5.90
N GLN A 64 14.93 -6.01 5.80
CA GLN A 64 16.05 -5.42 6.57
C GLN A 64 15.68 -4.20 7.41
N TYR A 65 14.42 -3.74 7.42
CA TYR A 65 13.98 -2.52 8.14
C TYR A 65 14.99 -1.38 8.03
N LEU A 66 15.28 -1.01 6.79
CA LEU A 66 16.28 -0.04 6.41
C LEU A 66 15.86 1.36 6.87
N ARG A 67 16.84 2.18 7.27
CA ARG A 67 16.66 3.60 7.63
C ARG A 67 17.40 4.55 6.71
N ASP A 68 18.29 4.00 5.89
CA ASP A 68 19.08 4.73 4.91
C ASP A 68 18.30 4.89 3.60
N PHE A 69 18.14 6.14 3.15
CA PHE A 69 17.37 6.45 1.96
C PHE A 69 17.95 5.78 0.71
N ASP A 70 19.27 5.73 0.56
CA ASP A 70 19.91 5.20 -0.63
C ASP A 70 19.69 3.68 -0.76
N ALA A 71 19.85 2.94 0.34
CA ALA A 71 19.54 1.51 0.40
C ALA A 71 18.06 1.22 0.11
N ILE A 72 17.13 1.98 0.72
CA ILE A 72 15.69 1.84 0.47
C ILE A 72 15.37 2.17 -0.99
N SER A 73 15.95 3.25 -1.53
CA SER A 73 15.69 3.70 -2.89
C SER A 73 16.15 2.68 -3.92
N THR A 74 17.29 2.03 -3.68
CA THR A 74 17.80 0.94 -4.52
C THR A 74 16.83 -0.23 -4.55
N SER A 75 16.29 -0.61 -3.38
CA SER A 75 15.33 -1.70 -3.28
C SER A 75 13.97 -1.35 -3.93
N ILE A 76 13.49 -0.11 -3.81
CA ILE A 76 12.28 0.35 -4.50
C ILE A 76 12.50 0.33 -6.03
N ARG A 77 13.64 0.82 -6.50
CA ARG A 77 13.94 0.89 -7.95
C ARG A 77 14.02 -0.50 -8.59
N SER A 78 14.43 -1.52 -7.84
CA SER A 78 14.50 -2.91 -8.32
C SER A 78 13.17 -3.66 -8.33
N LEU A 79 12.08 -3.07 -7.83
CA LEU A 79 10.74 -3.64 -7.98
C LEU A 79 10.38 -3.78 -9.47
N GLY A 80 9.55 -4.75 -9.80
CA GLY A 80 9.06 -4.98 -11.16
C GLY A 80 7.93 -5.97 -11.15
N SER A 81 7.19 -6.04 -12.25
CA SER A 81 6.24 -7.12 -12.45
C SER A 81 6.96 -8.47 -12.51
N GLN A 82 6.30 -9.52 -12.05
CA GLN A 82 6.87 -10.86 -11.94
C GLN A 82 6.01 -11.92 -12.67
N GLY A 83 4.78 -11.58 -13.03
CA GLY A 83 3.89 -12.48 -13.76
C GLY A 83 2.44 -12.02 -13.72
N SER A 84 1.55 -12.82 -14.33
CA SER A 84 0.11 -12.63 -14.23
C SER A 84 -0.48 -13.59 -13.21
N TYR A 85 -1.28 -13.08 -12.29
CA TYR A 85 -1.78 -13.81 -11.14
C TYR A 85 -3.30 -13.69 -11.02
N THR A 86 -3.98 -14.82 -11.23
CA THR A 86 -5.45 -14.94 -11.15
C THR A 86 -5.98 -15.08 -9.72
N LYS A 87 -5.09 -15.12 -8.73
CA LYS A 87 -5.41 -15.25 -7.30
C LYS A 87 -4.53 -14.31 -6.50
N CYS A 88 -5.04 -13.81 -5.39
CA CYS A 88 -4.28 -13.04 -4.40
C CYS A 88 -4.72 -13.48 -3.00
N ASP A 89 -3.82 -14.09 -2.23
CA ASP A 89 -4.05 -14.43 -0.83
C ASP A 89 -3.36 -13.42 0.09
N LEU A 90 -4.10 -12.41 0.54
CA LEU A 90 -3.58 -11.42 1.49
C LEU A 90 -3.38 -12.01 2.89
N SER A 91 -3.94 -13.18 3.20
CA SER A 91 -3.68 -13.87 4.46
C SER A 91 -2.19 -14.16 4.64
N SER A 92 -1.51 -14.51 3.55
CA SER A 92 -0.07 -14.78 3.53
C SER A 92 0.78 -13.55 3.89
N LEU A 93 0.35 -12.33 3.52
CA LEU A 93 1.02 -11.09 3.92
C LEU A 93 1.05 -10.95 5.44
N PHE A 94 -0.07 -11.20 6.09
CA PHE A 94 -0.15 -11.07 7.54
C PHE A 94 0.60 -12.20 8.26
N GLN A 95 0.58 -13.42 7.73
CA GLN A 95 1.45 -14.49 8.25
C GLN A 95 2.93 -14.09 8.19
N LEU A 96 3.34 -13.41 7.11
CA LEU A 96 4.70 -12.91 6.91
C LEU A 96 5.07 -11.80 7.91
N ILE A 97 4.19 -10.83 8.15
CA ILE A 97 4.50 -9.61 8.93
C ILE A 97 4.18 -9.68 10.43
N LEU A 98 3.32 -10.60 10.87
CA LEU A 98 2.87 -10.67 12.27
C LEU A 98 4.02 -10.83 13.29
N PRO A 99 5.09 -11.60 13.04
CA PRO A 99 6.24 -11.64 13.94
C PRO A 99 6.88 -10.26 14.15
N ASP A 100 7.06 -9.50 13.07
CA ASP A 100 7.68 -8.17 13.10
C ASP A 100 6.75 -7.13 13.75
N ALA A 101 5.44 -7.23 13.50
CA ALA A 101 4.43 -6.40 14.15
C ALA A 101 4.46 -6.56 15.68
N ARG A 102 4.54 -7.80 16.17
CA ARG A 102 4.67 -8.10 17.60
C ARG A 102 5.98 -7.55 18.18
N ALA A 103 7.09 -7.70 17.45
CA ALA A 103 8.39 -7.16 17.86
C ALA A 103 8.39 -5.62 17.91
N SER A 104 7.68 -4.97 17.01
CA SER A 104 7.54 -3.51 16.94
C SER A 104 6.69 -2.98 18.09
N LYS A 105 5.56 -3.64 18.37
CA LYS A 105 4.71 -3.32 19.53
C LYS A 105 5.47 -3.43 20.86
N LYS A 106 6.29 -4.46 21.05
CA LYS A 106 7.15 -4.60 22.24
C LYS A 106 8.14 -3.46 22.42
N ARG A 107 8.56 -2.82 21.32
CA ARG A 107 9.42 -1.63 21.30
C ARG A 107 8.63 -0.32 21.37
N SER A 108 7.32 -0.38 21.62
CA SER A 108 6.41 0.77 21.61
C SER A 108 6.45 1.57 20.30
N ARG A 109 6.63 0.86 19.17
CA ARG A 109 6.64 1.45 17.83
C ARG A 109 5.36 1.06 17.09
N ALA A 110 4.74 2.04 16.43
CA ALA A 110 3.66 1.77 15.49
C ALA A 110 4.20 0.95 14.31
N PHE A 111 3.47 -0.11 13.96
CA PHE A 111 3.75 -0.97 12.81
C PHE A 111 2.67 -0.74 11.74
N ARG A 112 3.10 -0.37 10.54
CA ARG A 112 2.20 0.03 9.47
C ARG A 112 2.54 -0.70 8.18
N VAL A 113 1.52 -1.12 7.47
CA VAL A 113 1.62 -1.69 6.13
C VAL A 113 0.89 -0.75 5.18
N ILE A 114 1.51 -0.45 4.04
CA ILE A 114 0.88 0.24 2.93
C ILE A 114 0.87 -0.74 1.75
N LEU A 115 -0.31 -1.26 1.42
CA LEU A 115 -0.54 -2.09 0.25
C LEU A 115 -0.71 -1.21 -0.99
N VAL A 116 0.04 -1.50 -2.05
CA VAL A 116 -0.22 -1.00 -3.39
C VAL A 116 -0.79 -2.17 -4.21
N TYR A 117 -2.09 -2.13 -4.50
CA TYR A 117 -2.80 -3.17 -5.25
C TYR A 117 -3.17 -2.68 -6.64
N CYS A 118 -2.99 -3.50 -7.67
CA CYS A 118 -3.18 -3.07 -9.06
C CYS A 118 -4.12 -3.91 -9.91
N ARG A 119 -4.56 -5.07 -9.41
CA ARG A 119 -5.34 -6.01 -10.22
C ARG A 119 -6.80 -5.59 -10.27
N SER A 120 -7.34 -5.47 -11.47
CA SER A 120 -8.72 -5.02 -11.68
C SER A 120 -9.74 -6.15 -11.79
N ASN A 121 -9.27 -7.40 -11.93
CA ASN A 121 -10.12 -8.59 -12.05
C ASN A 121 -9.77 -9.72 -11.07
N THR A 122 -8.87 -9.48 -10.13
CA THR A 122 -8.50 -10.46 -9.10
C THR A 122 -8.93 -9.92 -7.74
N VAL A 123 -9.94 -10.55 -7.15
CA VAL A 123 -10.42 -10.19 -5.81
C VAL A 123 -9.47 -10.80 -4.76
N PRO A 124 -8.86 -10.00 -3.87
CA PRO A 124 -8.00 -10.51 -2.82
C PRO A 124 -8.80 -11.32 -1.80
N LYS A 125 -8.22 -12.42 -1.32
CA LYS A 125 -8.80 -13.25 -0.26
C LYS A 125 -8.08 -13.02 1.06
N PHE A 126 -8.85 -13.03 2.15
CA PHE A 126 -8.33 -12.81 3.49
C PHE A 126 -9.12 -13.59 4.55
N ASN A 127 -8.53 -14.70 5.00
CA ASN A 127 -9.23 -15.70 5.82
C ASN A 127 -8.53 -15.94 7.17
N ILE A 128 -7.80 -14.95 7.68
CA ILE A 128 -7.16 -15.06 8.99
C ILE A 128 -7.80 -14.09 9.99
N HIS A 129 -7.67 -14.46 11.26
CA HIS A 129 -8.02 -13.60 12.38
C HIS A 129 -6.78 -12.81 12.83
N ILE A 130 -6.92 -11.49 12.95
CA ILE A 130 -5.89 -10.64 13.55
C ILE A 130 -6.13 -10.64 15.07
N PRO A 131 -5.21 -11.20 15.86
CA PRO A 131 -5.44 -11.45 17.29
C PRO A 131 -5.58 -10.16 18.11
N ASP A 132 -4.98 -9.08 17.62
CA ASP A 132 -5.01 -7.77 18.26
C ASP A 132 -4.92 -6.70 17.16
N PRO A 133 -6.02 -5.96 16.89
CA PRO A 133 -6.06 -4.93 15.87
C PRO A 133 -4.96 -3.87 16.04
N SER A 134 -4.51 -3.59 17.26
CA SER A 134 -3.46 -2.58 17.51
C SER A 134 -2.04 -3.03 17.07
N LEU A 135 -1.87 -4.27 16.61
CA LEU A 135 -0.59 -4.76 16.11
C LEU A 135 -0.20 -4.15 14.77
N VAL A 136 -1.17 -3.88 13.90
CA VAL A 136 -0.92 -3.49 12.50
C VAL A 136 -1.93 -2.45 12.08
N VAL A 137 -1.44 -1.35 11.52
CA VAL A 137 -2.26 -0.42 10.73
C VAL A 137 -2.09 -0.79 9.26
N PHE A 138 -3.18 -0.98 8.54
CA PHE A 138 -3.16 -1.50 7.17
C PHE A 138 -3.84 -0.54 6.20
N ASP A 139 -3.04 0.23 5.47
CA ASP A 139 -3.55 1.14 4.44
C ASP A 139 -3.44 0.53 3.06
N ALA A 140 -4.29 0.96 2.14
CA ALA A 140 -4.22 0.54 0.75
C ALA A 140 -4.28 1.71 -0.23
N LEU A 141 -3.56 1.55 -1.32
CA LEU A 141 -3.65 2.32 -2.54
C LEU A 141 -4.04 1.35 -3.65
N TYR A 142 -5.23 1.54 -4.22
CA TYR A 142 -5.77 0.71 -5.29
C TYR A 142 -5.70 1.45 -6.63
N LEU A 143 -4.95 0.89 -7.58
CA LEU A 143 -4.82 1.40 -8.94
C LEU A 143 -5.50 0.42 -9.89
N HIS A 144 -6.30 0.92 -10.82
CA HIS A 144 -6.97 0.04 -11.79
C HIS A 144 -7.36 0.80 -13.04
N ASP A 145 -7.65 0.04 -14.09
CA ASP A 145 -8.33 0.55 -15.27
C ASP A 145 -9.80 0.80 -14.99
N LYS A 146 -10.41 1.65 -15.83
CA LYS A 146 -11.86 1.81 -15.82
C LYS A 146 -12.55 0.44 -16.03
N PRO A 147 -13.73 0.23 -15.40
CA PRO A 147 -14.52 -0.97 -15.61
C PRO A 147 -14.76 -1.26 -17.09
N ASN A 148 -14.67 -2.54 -17.46
CA ASN A 148 -14.90 -3.05 -18.79
C ASN A 148 -15.39 -4.52 -18.69
N PRO A 149 -15.81 -5.17 -19.80
CA PRO A 149 -16.35 -6.53 -19.74
C PRO A 149 -15.41 -7.60 -19.18
N SER A 150 -14.11 -7.34 -19.09
CA SER A 150 -13.09 -8.26 -18.59
C SER A 150 -12.59 -7.95 -17.17
N ASN A 151 -13.10 -6.91 -16.51
CA ASN A 151 -12.71 -6.58 -15.15
C ASN A 151 -13.86 -5.99 -14.31
N CYS A 152 -13.72 -6.04 -12.98
CA CYS A 152 -14.68 -5.45 -12.05
C CYS A 152 -13.96 -4.78 -10.88
N PRO A 153 -13.39 -3.57 -11.10
CA PRO A 153 -12.67 -2.87 -10.04
C PRO A 153 -13.49 -2.61 -8.78
N GLN A 154 -14.80 -2.41 -8.92
CA GLN A 154 -15.69 -2.22 -7.77
C GLN A 154 -15.67 -3.42 -6.84
N GLN A 155 -15.75 -4.64 -7.39
CA GLN A 155 -15.73 -5.86 -6.59
C GLN A 155 -14.40 -6.04 -5.84
N VAL A 156 -13.30 -5.62 -6.47
CA VAL A 156 -11.97 -5.63 -5.83
C VAL A 156 -11.90 -4.57 -4.73
N TYR A 157 -12.38 -3.35 -5.00
CA TYR A 157 -12.41 -2.27 -4.03
C TYR A 157 -13.24 -2.65 -2.79
N ASP A 158 -14.45 -3.19 -2.98
CA ASP A 158 -15.33 -3.62 -1.88
C ASP A 158 -14.64 -4.67 -0.99
N ALA A 159 -13.96 -5.64 -1.61
CA ALA A 159 -13.21 -6.64 -0.87
C ALA A 159 -12.01 -6.03 -0.12
N LEU A 160 -11.31 -5.06 -0.70
CA LEU A 160 -10.25 -4.33 -0.01
C LEU A 160 -10.81 -3.59 1.21
N VAL A 161 -11.91 -2.84 1.05
CA VAL A 161 -12.57 -2.13 2.17
C VAL A 161 -12.89 -3.09 3.31
N GLU A 162 -13.56 -4.22 3.02
CA GLU A 162 -13.90 -5.22 4.04
C GLU A 162 -12.66 -5.73 4.78
N ILE A 163 -11.57 -5.97 4.05
CA ILE A 163 -10.30 -6.45 4.63
C ILE A 163 -9.67 -5.37 5.52
N LEU A 164 -9.63 -4.11 5.07
CA LEU A 164 -9.05 -3.00 5.84
C LEU A 164 -9.83 -2.77 7.14
N GLU A 165 -11.16 -2.77 7.08
CA GLU A 165 -12.04 -2.62 8.24
C GLU A 165 -11.86 -3.76 9.26
N ARG A 166 -11.70 -4.99 8.76
CA ARG A 166 -11.43 -6.17 9.60
C ARG A 166 -10.07 -6.12 10.29
N VAL A 167 -9.08 -5.45 9.70
CA VAL A 167 -7.72 -5.36 10.25
C VAL A 167 -7.62 -4.22 11.26
N HIS A 168 -8.04 -3.01 10.89
CA HIS A 168 -7.91 -1.83 11.74
C HIS A 168 -8.92 -0.74 11.36
N ALA A 169 -9.67 -0.21 12.33
CA ALA A 169 -10.72 0.79 12.08
C ALA A 169 -10.23 2.14 11.53
N HIS A 170 -8.95 2.48 11.70
CA HIS A 170 -8.36 3.73 11.17
C HIS A 170 -7.56 3.50 9.88
N SER A 171 -7.77 2.39 9.20
CA SER A 171 -7.14 2.10 7.91
C SER A 171 -7.61 3.10 6.85
N TYR A 172 -6.70 3.54 5.99
CA TYR A 172 -7.03 4.42 4.86
C TYR A 172 -6.99 3.62 3.56
N ILE A 173 -7.98 3.83 2.69
CA ILE A 173 -8.00 3.30 1.32
C ILE A 173 -8.11 4.43 0.31
N PHE A 174 -7.22 4.45 -0.67
CA PHE A 174 -7.28 5.41 -1.77
C PHE A 174 -7.38 4.70 -3.10
N GLU A 175 -8.33 5.10 -3.93
CA GLU A 175 -8.50 4.59 -5.30
C GLU A 175 -7.98 5.61 -6.31
N SER A 176 -7.36 5.11 -7.39
CA SER A 176 -7.01 5.90 -8.56
C SER A 176 -7.39 5.20 -9.86
N GLY A 177 -8.63 5.39 -10.30
CA GLY A 177 -9.08 5.05 -11.65
C GLY A 177 -8.62 6.08 -12.70
N GLY A 178 -8.02 5.63 -13.80
CA GLY A 178 -7.80 6.47 -15.00
C GLY A 178 -6.52 7.31 -15.05
N GLY A 179 -5.58 7.12 -14.11
CA GLY A 179 -4.17 7.33 -14.44
C GLY A 179 -3.53 8.68 -14.17
N LEU A 180 -4.15 9.55 -13.38
CA LEU A 180 -3.56 10.86 -13.13
C LEU A 180 -2.45 10.76 -12.07
N THR A 181 -1.18 10.91 -12.47
CA THR A 181 -0.03 10.94 -11.56
C THR A 181 -0.24 11.91 -10.40
N ARG A 182 -0.85 13.09 -10.65
CA ARG A 182 -1.15 14.07 -9.59
C ARG A 182 -2.05 13.50 -8.49
N VAL A 183 -3.02 12.66 -8.85
CA VAL A 183 -3.95 12.04 -7.89
C VAL A 183 -3.21 11.01 -7.04
N LEU A 184 -2.37 10.17 -7.67
CA LEU A 184 -1.49 9.23 -6.96
C LEU A 184 -0.62 9.94 -5.91
N PHE A 185 0.07 11.01 -6.31
CA PHE A 185 0.95 11.74 -5.39
C PHE A 185 0.16 12.40 -4.25
N ARG A 186 -1.03 12.94 -4.54
CA ARG A 186 -1.92 13.48 -3.48
C ARG A 186 -2.26 12.41 -2.45
N HIS A 187 -2.66 11.21 -2.89
CA HIS A 187 -2.99 10.10 -2.00
C HIS A 187 -1.80 9.69 -1.14
N ILE A 188 -0.60 9.62 -1.74
CA ILE A 188 0.64 9.32 -0.99
C ILE A 188 0.97 10.41 0.03
N CYS A 189 0.74 11.69 -0.29
CA CYS A 189 0.91 12.78 0.68
C CYS A 189 -0.07 12.63 1.87
N GLN A 190 -1.31 12.22 1.63
CA GLN A 190 -2.27 11.94 2.71
C GLN A 190 -1.82 10.77 3.59
N LEU A 191 -1.15 9.77 3.01
CA LEU A 191 -0.57 8.66 3.75
C LEU A 191 0.66 9.06 4.59
N LEU A 192 1.27 10.25 4.44
CA LEU A 192 2.43 10.66 5.26
C LEU A 192 2.09 10.79 6.75
N ALA A 193 0.84 11.11 7.06
CA ALA A 193 0.37 11.31 8.43
C ALA A 193 0.62 10.06 9.29
N HIS A 194 1.09 10.29 10.52
CA HIS A 194 1.34 9.20 11.47
C HIS A 194 -0.01 8.54 11.84
N PRO A 195 -0.10 7.19 11.85
CA PRO A 195 -1.38 6.51 12.01
C PRO A 195 -2.06 6.75 13.36
N GLN A 196 -1.30 7.06 14.41
CA GLN A 196 -1.84 7.42 15.74
C GLN A 196 -2.23 8.91 15.86
N GLN A 197 -1.93 9.74 14.87
CA GLN A 197 -2.14 11.20 14.92
C GLN A 197 -3.13 11.70 13.86
N ARG A 198 -3.38 10.90 12.81
CA ARG A 198 -4.36 11.23 11.78
C ARG A 198 -5.79 10.98 12.29
N CYS A 199 -6.74 11.76 11.77
CA CYS A 199 -8.18 11.52 11.97
C CYS A 199 -8.65 10.26 11.22
N LEU A 200 -9.95 9.97 11.29
CA LEU A 200 -10.57 9.01 10.38
C LEU A 200 -10.57 9.56 8.95
N GLN A 201 -10.57 8.67 7.96
CA GLN A 201 -10.45 9.09 6.57
C GLN A 201 -11.62 9.98 6.14
N ASP A 202 -12.85 9.69 6.59
CA ASP A 202 -14.04 10.47 6.27
C ASP A 202 -13.98 11.90 6.85
N ASP A 203 -13.32 12.07 7.99
CA ASP A 203 -13.12 13.37 8.64
C ASP A 203 -11.97 14.18 8.01
N SER A 204 -11.18 13.58 7.12
CA SER A 204 -9.98 14.19 6.54
C SER A 204 -10.25 15.06 5.31
N LEU A 205 -11.48 15.07 4.80
CA LEU A 205 -11.88 15.92 3.68
C LEU A 205 -12.06 17.37 4.17
N PRO A 206 -11.54 18.37 3.43
CA PRO A 206 -11.79 19.76 3.78
C PRO A 206 -13.30 20.00 3.79
N VAL A 207 -13.83 20.37 4.96
CA VAL A 207 -15.18 20.89 5.07
C VAL A 207 -15.26 22.11 4.15
N ASP A 208 -16.27 22.13 3.28
CA ASP A 208 -16.54 23.30 2.47
C ASP A 208 -16.82 24.49 3.38
N LEU A 209 -15.83 25.36 3.55
CA LEU A 209 -15.89 26.56 4.40
C LEU A 209 -16.87 27.62 3.87
N SER A 210 -17.55 27.34 2.75
CA SER A 210 -18.57 28.22 2.16
C SER A 210 -19.99 27.96 2.68
N LYS A 211 -20.17 27.08 3.67
CA LYS A 211 -21.45 26.89 4.38
C LYS A 211 -21.47 27.56 5.75
#